data_AF-A0A0B0PJJ3-F1
#
_entry.id   AF-A0A0B0PJJ3-F1
#
_cell.length_a   1.000
_cell.length_b   1.000
_cell.length_c   1.000
_cell.angle_alpha   90.00
_cell.angle_beta   90.00
_cell.angle_gamma   90.00
#
_symmetry.space_group_name_H-M   'P 1'
#
loop_
_entity.id
_entity.type
_entity.pdbx_description
1 polymer ?
#
loop_
_entity_poly.entity_id
_entity_poly.type
_entity_poly.pdbx_seq_one_letter_code
_entity_poly.pdbx_strand_id
1 'polypeptide(L)'
;MLPINYESWHQMPDSNKNQALDNIKILISRRHWEKKWRDHKSTLKKKYFKKDISLKEKLLNVPPGMLRYQWEDAVRFWNSKKGEDHERVGTSSRQKQKFMHTAGSKSFACVAEAKELSSCQKVGHL
;
A
#
# COMPACT_ATOMS: atom_id res chain seq x y z
N MET A 1 12.36 -11.68 -1.45
CA MET A 1 11.44 -10.79 -2.20
C MET A 1 10.00 -11.16 -1.87
N LEU A 2 9.06 -10.20 -1.88
CA LEU A 2 7.64 -10.47 -1.60
C LEU A 2 6.94 -10.98 -2.88
N PRO A 3 6.13 -12.05 -2.81
CA PRO A 3 5.32 -12.50 -3.94
C PRO A 3 4.34 -11.41 -4.39
N ILE A 4 4.23 -11.17 -5.70
CA ILE A 4 3.34 -10.14 -6.26
C ILE A 4 2.12 -10.70 -7.01
N ASN A 5 2.09 -12.00 -7.26
CA ASN A 5 1.09 -12.70 -8.06
C ASN A 5 -0.29 -12.79 -7.37
N TYR A 6 -0.36 -12.72 -6.06
CA TYR A 6 -1.64 -12.73 -5.34
C TYR A 6 -2.40 -11.41 -5.52
N GLU A 7 -3.72 -11.43 -5.75
CA GLU A 7 -4.49 -10.19 -5.92
C GLU A 7 -4.56 -9.40 -4.61
N SER A 8 -4.73 -10.10 -3.49
CA SER A 8 -4.87 -9.53 -2.14
C SER A 8 -3.88 -10.15 -1.15
N TRP A 9 -3.43 -9.35 -0.17
CA TRP A 9 -2.61 -9.82 0.95
C TRP A 9 -3.32 -10.94 1.73
N HIS A 10 -4.65 -10.90 1.78
CA HIS A 10 -5.46 -11.88 2.49
C HIS A 10 -5.49 -13.24 1.79
N GLN A 11 -5.28 -13.29 0.47
CA GLN A 11 -5.20 -14.52 -0.32
C GLN A 11 -3.81 -15.16 -0.27
N MET A 12 -2.78 -14.41 0.13
CA MET A 12 -1.43 -14.93 0.23
C MET A 12 -1.32 -15.91 1.42
N PRO A 13 -0.76 -17.11 1.25
CA PRO A 13 -0.56 -18.07 2.35
C PRO A 13 0.30 -17.49 3.47
N ASP A 14 0.03 -17.88 4.71
CA ASP A 14 0.79 -17.38 5.86
C ASP A 14 2.25 -17.86 5.85
N SER A 15 2.56 -19.01 5.25
CA SER A 15 3.94 -19.45 5.01
C SER A 15 4.75 -18.41 4.22
N ASN A 16 4.19 -17.92 3.10
CA ASN A 16 4.81 -16.87 2.29
C ASN A 16 4.90 -15.52 3.03
N LYS A 17 3.92 -15.21 3.89
CA LYS A 17 3.98 -14.02 4.76
C LYS A 17 5.08 -14.18 5.79
N ASN A 18 5.20 -15.33 6.44
CA ASN A 18 6.15 -15.58 7.51
C ASN A 18 7.58 -15.59 6.98
N GLN A 19 7.84 -16.23 5.82
CA GLN A 19 9.13 -16.13 5.13
C GLN A 19 9.53 -14.68 4.79
N ALA A 20 8.54 -13.82 4.51
CA ALA A 20 8.75 -12.40 4.30
C ALA A 20 8.97 -11.61 5.61
N LEU A 21 8.44 -12.10 6.73
CA LEU A 21 8.42 -11.48 8.05
C LEU A 21 9.57 -11.94 8.95
N ASP A 22 10.25 -13.04 8.62
CA ASP A 22 11.34 -13.66 9.42
C ASP A 22 12.51 -12.71 9.72
N ASN A 23 12.61 -11.57 9.03
CA ASN A 23 13.65 -10.58 9.27
C ASN A 23 13.31 -9.51 10.33
N ILE A 24 12.07 -9.39 10.82
CA ILE A 24 11.73 -8.37 11.82
C ILE A 24 10.78 -8.91 12.87
N LYS A 25 11.34 -9.19 14.06
CA LYS A 25 10.63 -9.41 15.33
C LYS A 25 9.43 -8.47 15.46
N ILE A 26 8.23 -9.01 15.29
CA ILE A 26 6.96 -8.85 16.03
C ILE A 26 6.42 -7.43 16.36
N LEU A 27 7.18 -6.34 16.24
CA LEU A 27 6.75 -5.01 16.70
C LEU A 27 5.97 -4.19 15.66
N ILE A 28 6.06 -4.53 14.38
CA ILE A 28 5.35 -3.82 13.32
C ILE A 28 4.07 -4.58 12.94
N SER A 29 2.94 -3.98 13.29
CA SER A 29 1.58 -4.50 13.06
C SER A 29 1.38 -5.06 11.64
N ARG A 30 0.50 -6.06 11.51
CA ARG A 30 0.07 -6.65 10.21
C ARG A 30 -0.26 -5.59 9.15
N ARG A 31 -0.84 -4.46 9.58
CA ARG A 31 -1.20 -3.31 8.73
C ARG A 31 0.02 -2.62 8.10
N HIS A 32 1.14 -2.56 8.82
CA HIS A 32 2.40 -2.01 8.32
C HIS A 32 2.92 -2.81 7.11
N TRP A 33 2.88 -4.14 7.22
CA TRP A 33 3.38 -5.04 6.17
C TRP A 33 2.48 -5.09 4.95
N GLU A 34 1.17 -5.10 5.16
CA GLU A 34 0.20 -4.99 4.07
C GLU A 34 0.41 -3.68 3.28
N LYS A 35 0.70 -2.57 3.97
CA LYS A 35 1.06 -1.30 3.33
C LYS A 35 2.36 -1.42 2.55
N LYS A 36 3.44 -1.92 3.15
CA LYS A 36 4.73 -2.12 2.46
C LYS A 36 4.59 -3.00 1.21
N TRP A 37 3.78 -4.06 1.27
CA TRP A 37 3.52 -4.93 0.13
C TRP A 37 2.79 -4.20 -1.00
N ARG A 38 1.74 -3.43 -0.69
CA ARG A 38 1.05 -2.58 -1.68
C ARG A 38 1.97 -1.53 -2.29
N ASP A 39 2.79 -0.87 -1.47
CA ASP A 39 3.74 0.15 -1.91
C ASP A 39 4.81 -0.47 -2.82
N HIS A 40 5.29 -1.67 -2.48
CA HIS A 40 6.22 -2.44 -3.32
C HIS A 40 5.63 -2.77 -4.69
N LYS A 41 4.40 -3.31 -4.72
CA LYS A 41 3.67 -3.57 -5.97
C LYS A 41 3.46 -2.30 -6.80
N SER A 42 3.08 -1.20 -6.16
CA SER A 42 2.89 0.09 -6.83
C SER A 42 4.19 0.60 -7.44
N THR A 43 5.30 0.50 -6.70
CA THR A 43 6.64 0.88 -7.16
C THR A 43 7.08 0.06 -8.38
N LEU A 44 6.85 -1.26 -8.34
CA LEU A 44 7.13 -2.15 -9.47
C LEU A 44 6.26 -1.81 -10.68
N LYS A 45 4.95 -1.67 -10.50
CA LYS A 45 4.03 -1.28 -11.59
C LYS A 45 4.49 0.04 -12.21
N LYS A 46 4.82 1.06 -11.41
CA LYS A 46 5.29 2.36 -11.91
C LYS A 46 6.58 2.26 -12.74
N LYS A 47 7.53 1.42 -12.32
CA LYS A 47 8.86 1.31 -12.96
C LYS A 47 8.84 0.45 -14.23
N TYR A 48 8.09 -0.64 -14.22
CA TYR A 48 8.15 -1.68 -15.27
C TYR A 48 6.87 -1.81 -16.11
N PHE A 49 5.73 -1.31 -15.63
CA PHE A 49 4.45 -1.35 -16.34
C PHE A 49 4.12 0.02 -16.95
N LYS A 50 4.62 0.28 -18.17
CA LYS A 50 4.27 1.47 -18.94
C LYS A 50 3.01 1.26 -19.77
N LYS A 51 2.17 2.28 -19.94
CA LYS A 51 0.84 2.15 -20.59
C LYS A 51 0.95 2.02 -22.11
N ASP A 52 1.94 2.65 -22.71
CA ASP A 52 2.26 2.73 -24.14
C ASP A 52 2.89 1.46 -24.73
N ILE A 53 3.30 0.51 -23.88
CA ILE A 53 3.97 -0.73 -24.30
C ILE A 53 2.96 -1.85 -24.56
N SER A 54 3.21 -2.70 -25.56
CA SER A 54 2.36 -3.86 -25.88
C SER A 54 2.35 -4.89 -24.74
N LEU A 55 1.30 -5.73 -24.66
CA LEU A 55 1.21 -6.78 -23.64
C LEU A 55 2.40 -7.75 -23.71
N LYS A 56 2.83 -8.11 -24.92
CA LYS A 56 3.96 -9.03 -25.14
C LYS A 56 5.25 -8.46 -24.58
N GLU A 57 5.53 -7.18 -24.82
CA GLU A 57 6.70 -6.50 -24.27
C GLU A 57 6.61 -6.32 -22.75
N LYS A 58 5.42 -6.07 -22.19
CA LYS A 58 5.20 -6.03 -20.73
C LYS A 58 5.56 -7.36 -20.06
N LEU A 59 5.21 -8.49 -20.68
CA LEU A 59 5.54 -9.82 -20.17
C LEU A 59 7.05 -10.13 -20.21
N LEU A 60 7.78 -9.57 -21.17
CA LEU A 60 9.23 -9.73 -21.29
C LEU A 60 10.02 -8.85 -20.31
N ASN A 61 9.46 -7.72 -19.88
CA ASN A 61 10.07 -6.76 -18.96
C ASN A 61 10.01 -7.23 -17.48
N VAL A 62 10.54 -8.43 -17.20
CA VAL A 62 10.59 -9.00 -15.85
C VAL A 62 11.61 -8.22 -15.00
N PRO A 63 11.23 -7.74 -13.80
CA PRO A 63 12.17 -7.08 -12.90
C PRO A 63 13.33 -7.99 -12.47
N PRO A 64 14.56 -7.47 -12.33
CA PRO A 64 15.69 -8.25 -11.81
C PRO A 64 15.38 -8.83 -10.42
N GLY A 65 15.63 -10.13 -10.24
CA GLY A 65 15.35 -10.85 -8.99
C GLY A 65 13.88 -11.28 -8.81
N MET A 66 13.01 -11.05 -9.79
CA MET A 66 11.61 -11.50 -9.79
C MET A 66 11.43 -12.79 -10.59
N LEU A 67 10.63 -13.71 -10.06
CA LEU A 67 10.25 -14.93 -10.78
C LEU A 67 9.33 -14.58 -11.94
N ARG A 68 9.63 -15.11 -13.13
CA ARG A 68 8.90 -14.82 -14.37
C ARG A 68 7.40 -15.12 -14.24
N TYR A 69 7.03 -16.29 -13.72
CA TYR A 69 5.61 -16.63 -13.54
C TYR A 69 4.87 -15.64 -12.63
N GLN A 70 5.52 -15.14 -11.56
CA GLN A 70 4.91 -14.17 -10.66
C GLN A 70 4.65 -12.83 -11.35
N TRP A 71 5.57 -12.42 -12.22
CA TRP A 71 5.41 -11.23 -13.04
C TRP A 71 4.31 -11.41 -14.08
N GLU A 72 4.30 -12.54 -14.80
CA GLU A 72 3.28 -12.83 -15.82
C GLU A 72 1.86 -12.82 -15.23
N ASP A 73 1.66 -13.47 -14.08
CA ASP A 73 0.37 -13.45 -13.36
C ASP A 73 -0.06 -12.03 -12.97
N ALA A 74 0.87 -11.24 -12.42
CA ALA A 74 0.59 -9.86 -12.03
C ALA A 74 0.25 -8.98 -13.24
N VAL A 75 0.98 -9.12 -14.34
CA VAL A 75 0.73 -8.38 -15.59
C VAL A 75 -0.61 -8.78 -16.21
N ARG A 76 -0.96 -10.07 -16.23
CA ARG A 76 -2.27 -10.54 -16.67
C ARG A 76 -3.39 -9.94 -15.83
N PHE A 77 -3.23 -9.94 -14.50
CA PHE A 77 -4.19 -9.32 -13.59
C PHE A 77 -4.35 -7.82 -13.86
N TRP A 78 -3.25 -7.07 -14.00
CA TRP A 78 -3.31 -5.62 -14.26
C TRP A 78 -3.92 -5.24 -15.61
N ASN A 79 -3.86 -6.12 -16.61
CA ASN A 79 -4.54 -5.91 -17.91
C ASN A 79 -5.97 -6.50 -17.94
N SER A 80 -6.39 -7.21 -16.90
CA SER A 80 -7.74 -7.76 -16.82
C SER A 80 -8.77 -6.66 -16.53
N LYS A 81 -10.04 -6.92 -16.87
CA LYS A 81 -11.14 -5.98 -16.55
C LYS A 81 -11.23 -5.67 -15.06
N LYS A 82 -11.04 -6.69 -14.22
CA LYS A 82 -11.03 -6.56 -12.76
C LYS A 82 -9.88 -5.65 -12.28
N GLY A 83 -8.69 -5.79 -12.87
CA GLY A 83 -7.55 -4.93 -12.57
C GLY A 83 -7.80 -3.47 -12.96
N GLU A 84 -8.42 -3.25 -14.12
CA GLU A 84 -8.83 -1.92 -14.59
C GLU A 84 -9.87 -1.28 -13.66
N ASP A 85 -10.89 -2.04 -13.26
CA ASP A 85 -11.92 -1.58 -12.33
C ASP A 85 -11.34 -1.19 -10.96
N HIS A 86 -10.39 -1.98 -10.44
CA HIS A 86 -9.68 -1.65 -9.20
C HIS A 86 -8.89 -0.33 -9.32
N GLU A 87 -8.21 -0.10 -10.45
CA GLU A 87 -7.48 1.15 -10.70
C GLU A 87 -8.45 2.34 -10.79
N ARG A 88 -9.60 2.17 -11.45
CA ARG A 88 -10.65 3.19 -11.55
C ARG A 88 -11.22 3.55 -10.18
N VAL A 89 -11.61 2.55 -9.38
CA VAL A 89 -12.14 2.76 -8.03
C VAL A 89 -11.12 3.47 -7.15
N GLY A 90 -9.86 2.99 -7.14
CA GLY A 90 -8.80 3.60 -6.35
C GLY A 90 -8.54 5.07 -6.72
N THR A 91 -8.53 5.38 -8.01
CA THR A 91 -8.36 6.75 -8.52
C THR A 91 -9.53 7.65 -8.12
N SER A 92 -10.77 7.17 -8.30
CA SER A 92 -11.97 7.93 -7.93
C SER A 92 -12.05 8.18 -6.42
N SER A 93 -11.76 7.17 -5.59
CA SER A 93 -11.70 7.32 -4.14
C SER A 93 -10.64 8.34 -3.71
N ARG A 94 -9.45 8.29 -4.32
CA ARG A 94 -8.38 9.26 -4.01
C ARG A 94 -8.74 10.68 -4.44
N GLN A 95 -9.40 10.85 -5.59
CA GLN A 95 -9.91 12.15 -6.04
C GLN A 95 -10.96 12.74 -5.08
N LYS A 96 -11.80 11.89 -4.47
CA LYS A 96 -12.82 12.31 -3.50
C LYS A 96 -12.27 12.57 -2.09
N GLN A 97 -11.00 12.25 -1.83
CA GLN A 97 -10.39 12.47 -0.52
C GLN A 97 -10.10 13.97 -0.30
N LYS A 98 -10.96 14.65 0.46
CA LYS A 98 -10.87 16.11 0.72
C LYS A 98 -9.94 16.48 1.88
N PHE A 99 -9.87 15.64 2.92
CA PHE A 99 -9.08 15.92 4.12
C PHE A 99 -8.02 14.83 4.31
N MET A 100 -6.76 15.24 4.40
CA MET A 100 -5.70 14.38 4.90
C MET A 100 -5.74 14.45 6.43
N HIS A 101 -5.81 13.32 7.13
CA HIS A 101 -5.72 13.34 8.59
C HIS A 101 -4.32 13.83 9.02
N THR A 102 -4.23 15.08 9.46
CA THR A 102 -2.97 15.69 9.96
C THR A 102 -2.74 15.41 11.45
N ALA A 103 -3.72 14.86 12.17
CA ALA A 103 -3.65 14.56 13.60
C ALA A 103 -2.60 13.49 13.98
N GLY A 104 -1.90 12.91 13.00
CA GLY A 104 -0.96 11.82 13.21
C GLY A 104 -1.66 10.61 13.82
N SER A 105 -0.99 9.91 14.74
CA SER A 105 -1.59 8.76 15.45
C SER A 105 -2.56 9.16 16.58
N LYS A 106 -2.79 10.46 16.81
CA LYS A 106 -3.70 10.95 17.86
C LYS A 106 -5.13 11.03 17.32
N SER A 107 -6.09 10.57 18.13
CA SER A 107 -7.51 10.72 17.81
C SER A 107 -7.92 12.20 17.85
N PHE A 108 -9.05 12.55 17.21
CA PHE A 108 -9.60 13.91 17.32
C PHE A 108 -9.93 14.29 18.77
N ALA A 109 -10.35 13.32 19.59
CA ALA A 109 -10.58 13.53 21.02
C ALA A 109 -9.29 13.94 21.75
N CYS A 110 -8.18 13.23 21.50
CA CYS A 110 -6.88 13.59 22.10
C CYS A 110 -6.35 14.94 21.60
N VAL A 111 -6.60 15.30 20.34
CA VAL A 111 -6.21 16.62 19.80
C VAL A 111 -7.06 17.73 20.40
N ALA A 112 -8.36 17.49 20.60
CA ALA A 112 -9.26 18.43 21.27
C ALA A 112 -8.86 18.63 22.73
N GLU A 113 -8.66 17.55 23.49
CA GLU A 113 -8.21 17.60 24.88
C GLU A 113 -6.86 18.34 25.04
N ALA A 114 -5.89 18.06 24.18
CA ALA A 114 -4.61 18.77 24.20
C ALA A 114 -4.77 20.27 23.88
N LYS A 115 -5.72 20.64 23.01
CA LYS A 115 -6.04 22.06 22.74
C LYS A 115 -6.70 22.71 23.95
N GLU A 116 -7.67 22.07 24.58
CA GLU A 116 -8.34 22.57 25.79
C GLU A 116 -7.33 22.76 26.94
N LEU A 117 -6.46 21.78 27.18
CA LEU A 117 -5.39 21.88 28.19
C LEU A 117 -4.43 23.05 27.91
N SER A 118 -4.07 23.29 26.65
CA SER A 118 -3.22 24.43 26.26
C SER A 118 -3.91 25.81 26.38
N SER A 119 -5.24 25.83 26.24
CA SER A 119 -6.09 27.01 26.39
C SER A 119 -6.22 27.40 27.87
N CYS A 120 -6.48 26.43 28.74
CA CYS A 120 -6.63 26.63 30.18
C CYS A 120 -5.32 27.06 30.87
N GLN A 121 -4.15 26.73 30.32
CA GLN A 121 -2.86 27.14 30.89
C GLN A 121 -2.52 28.64 30.70
N LYS A 122 -3.26 29.39 29.88
CA LYS A 122 -2.98 30.81 29.60
C LYS A 122 -3.70 31.80 30.52
N VAL A 123 -4.48 31.34 31.50
CA VAL A 123 -5.37 32.19 32.31
C VAL A 123 -4.93 32.35 33.77
N GLY A 124 -3.62 32.23 34.07
CA GLY A 124 -3.16 32.31 35.46
C GLY A 124 -1.74 32.82 35.61
N HIS A 125 -1.52 34.12 35.39
CA HIS A 125 -0.56 34.91 36.18
C HIS A 125 -0.80 36.41 35.95
N LEU A 126 -1.46 37.06 36.91
CA LEU A 126 -1.36 38.50 37.19
C LEU A 126 -1.21 38.65 38.70
#